data_AF-A0ABD1CYV4-F1
#
_entry.id   AF-A0ABD1CYV4-F1
#
_cell.length_a   1.000
_cell.length_b   1.000
_cell.length_c   1.000
_cell.angle_alpha   90.00
_cell.angle_beta   90.00
_cell.angle_gamma   90.00
#
_symmetry.space_group_name_H-M   'P 1'
#
loop_
_entity.id
_entity.type
_entity.pdbx_description
1 polymer ?
#
loop_
_entity_poly.entity_id
_entity_poly.type
_entity_poly.pdbx_seq_one_letter_code
_entity_poly.pdbx_strand_id
1 'polypeptide(L)'
;MRFVALLVTSLLTAVEVSGSFKVYQKAARECVSALRIPKARLASYHRFSFPPDRETMGFVRCVTLVLNLWEDCTGINWHTIGSSVDEPTSREVCHCIASQIAIIDPSDVCAQAYYSLRCFRRNVPTILSDAVVSADYSIEAPTPNTTFVPLTPVQIAKEFTTCLAECGVAAFKFCSRDDPFPNTPEIRCALYCTAVRTGVYSEQGGALLNNLYAQLARCETPDSFRFRMELCFQRRVQPPGTCPQEVIYQQYLPCLLPEYLRFL
;
A
#
# COMPACT_ATOMS: atom_id res chain seq x y z
N MET A 1 42.24 23.50 5.46
CA MET A 1 41.48 22.26 5.79
C MET A 1 39.96 22.43 5.81
N ARG A 2 39.37 23.65 5.83
CA ARG A 2 37.90 23.85 5.76
C ARG A 2 37.30 23.85 4.34
N PHE A 3 38.10 24.02 3.29
CA PHE A 3 37.62 24.02 1.89
C PHE A 3 37.49 22.62 1.27
N VAL A 4 38.22 21.62 1.76
CA VAL A 4 38.14 20.23 1.25
C VAL A 4 36.88 19.53 1.77
N ALA A 5 36.41 19.89 2.97
CA ALA A 5 35.19 19.32 3.56
C ALA A 5 33.89 19.75 2.85
N LEU A 6 33.87 20.91 2.19
CA LEU A 6 32.71 21.40 1.43
C LEU A 6 32.58 20.79 0.03
N LEU A 7 33.68 20.28 -0.54
CA LEU A 7 33.66 19.57 -1.82
C LEU A 7 33.21 18.10 -1.65
N VAL A 8 33.55 17.48 -0.52
CA VAL A 8 33.16 16.08 -0.26
C VAL A 8 31.66 15.95 0.04
N THR A 9 31.04 16.92 0.72
CA THR A 9 29.60 16.93 0.97
C THR A 9 28.75 17.25 -0.26
N SER A 10 29.28 18.00 -1.24
CA SER A 10 28.60 18.29 -2.51
C SER A 10 28.75 17.17 -3.54
N LEU A 11 29.80 16.34 -3.44
CA LEU A 11 29.98 15.16 -4.29
C LEU A 11 29.12 13.97 -3.86
N LEU A 12 28.90 13.77 -2.56
CA LEU A 12 28.07 12.67 -2.05
C LEU A 12 26.59 12.83 -2.45
N THR A 13 26.05 14.06 -2.39
CA THR A 13 24.66 14.34 -2.81
C THR A 13 24.46 14.20 -4.32
N ALA A 14 25.47 14.50 -5.14
CA ALA A 14 25.37 14.37 -6.59
C ALA A 14 25.39 12.91 -7.09
N VAL A 15 26.01 12.00 -6.34
CA VAL A 15 26.14 10.58 -6.71
C VAL A 15 24.82 9.83 -6.49
N GLU A 16 24.11 10.10 -5.40
CA GLU A 16 22.80 9.48 -5.08
C GLU A 16 21.67 9.96 -6.02
N VAL A 17 21.66 11.25 -6.37
CA VAL A 17 20.72 11.85 -7.34
C VAL A 17 20.91 11.25 -8.74
N SER A 18 22.15 10.91 -9.11
CA SER A 18 22.47 10.33 -10.42
C SER A 18 22.00 8.87 -10.58
N GLY A 19 21.84 8.12 -9.48
CA GLY A 19 21.34 6.73 -9.51
C GLY A 19 19.83 6.68 -9.69
N SER A 20 19.13 7.48 -8.90
CA SER A 20 17.68 7.66 -8.86
C SER A 20 17.06 7.94 -10.24
N PHE A 21 17.61 8.93 -10.94
CA PHE A 21 17.11 9.30 -12.25
C PHE A 21 17.35 8.21 -13.32
N LYS A 22 18.44 7.45 -13.22
CA LYS A 22 18.75 6.34 -14.15
C LYS A 22 17.79 5.17 -13.98
N VAL A 23 17.40 4.86 -12.74
CA VAL A 23 16.41 3.82 -12.43
C VAL A 23 15.05 4.18 -13.04
N TYR A 24 14.58 5.42 -12.83
CA TYR A 24 13.37 5.91 -13.47
C TYR A 24 13.44 5.86 -15.00
N GLN A 25 14.52 6.36 -15.61
CA GLN A 25 14.67 6.32 -17.08
C GLN A 25 14.68 4.90 -17.64
N LYS A 26 15.24 3.94 -16.90
CA LYS A 26 15.19 2.52 -17.28
C LYS A 26 13.75 2.02 -17.26
N ALA A 27 13.03 2.21 -16.16
CA ALA A 27 11.61 1.84 -16.05
C ALA A 27 10.75 2.53 -17.14
N ALA A 28 11.00 3.80 -17.42
CA ALA A 28 10.30 4.56 -18.45
C ALA A 28 10.51 3.96 -19.85
N ARG A 29 11.74 3.58 -20.21
CA ARG A 29 12.04 2.90 -21.48
C ARG A 29 11.34 1.55 -21.60
N GLU A 30 11.38 0.75 -20.53
CA GLU A 30 10.74 -0.55 -20.47
C GLU A 30 9.22 -0.43 -20.63
N CYS A 31 8.59 0.50 -19.91
CA CYS A 31 7.15 0.75 -19.98
C CYS A 31 6.69 1.32 -21.33
N VAL A 32 7.45 2.24 -21.94
CA VAL A 32 7.15 2.73 -23.30
C VAL A 32 7.18 1.58 -24.31
N SER A 33 8.16 0.68 -24.19
CA SER A 33 8.25 -0.50 -25.06
C SER A 33 7.10 -1.49 -24.80
N ALA A 34 6.84 -1.83 -23.54
CA ALA A 34 5.82 -2.81 -23.15
C ALA A 34 4.40 -2.37 -23.55
N LEU A 35 4.10 -1.09 -23.39
CA LEU A 35 2.79 -0.50 -23.72
C LEU A 35 2.69 -0.04 -25.19
N ARG A 36 3.74 -0.23 -25.99
CA ARG A 36 3.82 0.20 -27.40
C ARG A 36 3.53 1.69 -27.60
N ILE A 37 3.93 2.52 -26.63
CA ILE A 37 3.77 3.98 -26.70
C ILE A 37 4.77 4.54 -27.73
N PRO A 38 4.40 5.55 -28.53
CA PRO A 38 5.33 6.16 -29.47
C PRO A 38 6.61 6.65 -28.78
N LYS A 39 7.78 6.19 -29.24
CA LYS A 39 9.09 6.53 -28.64
C LYS A 39 9.35 8.03 -28.55
N ALA A 40 8.74 8.84 -29.42
CA ALA A 40 8.82 10.30 -29.37
C ALA A 40 8.33 10.89 -28.03
N ARG A 41 7.44 10.20 -27.31
CA ARG A 41 6.93 10.65 -25.99
C ARG A 41 7.93 10.47 -24.85
N LEU A 42 8.93 9.60 -25.03
CA LEU A 42 9.90 9.26 -23.98
C LEU A 42 10.67 10.50 -23.49
N ALA A 43 10.99 11.43 -24.39
CA ALA A 43 11.67 12.67 -24.01
C ALA A 43 10.83 13.53 -23.04
N SER A 44 9.51 13.62 -23.26
CA SER A 44 8.59 14.32 -22.35
C SER A 44 8.47 13.60 -21.02
N TYR A 45 8.37 12.26 -21.03
CA TYR A 45 8.31 11.47 -19.80
C TYR A 45 9.60 11.56 -18.98
N HIS A 46 10.78 11.55 -19.61
CA HIS A 46 12.05 11.77 -18.91
C HIS A 46 12.15 13.16 -18.24
N ARG A 47 11.35 14.13 -18.70
CA ARG A 47 11.23 15.46 -18.08
C ARG A 47 10.07 15.56 -17.09
N PHE A 48 9.51 14.42 -16.69
CA PHE A 48 8.34 14.33 -15.81
C PHE A 48 7.12 15.13 -16.32
N SER A 49 6.97 15.21 -17.65
CA SER A 49 5.80 15.82 -18.28
C SER A 49 4.79 14.73 -18.63
N PHE A 50 3.68 14.70 -17.91
CA PHE A 50 2.65 13.66 -18.01
C PHE A 50 1.29 14.28 -18.36
N PRO A 51 0.98 14.49 -19.65
CA PRO A 51 -0.35 14.96 -20.07
C PRO A 51 -1.47 13.99 -19.65
N PRO A 52 -2.71 14.46 -19.42
CA PRO A 52 -3.81 13.65 -18.90
C PRO A 52 -4.52 12.83 -20.00
N ASP A 53 -3.76 12.11 -20.82
CA ASP A 53 -4.29 11.20 -21.84
C ASP A 53 -4.12 9.72 -21.46
N ARG A 54 -4.88 8.85 -22.11
CA ARG A 54 -4.97 7.42 -21.76
C ARG A 54 -3.63 6.69 -21.84
N GLU A 55 -2.80 6.98 -22.83
CA GLU A 55 -1.47 6.36 -22.95
C GLU A 55 -0.57 6.78 -21.80
N THR A 56 -0.61 8.06 -21.42
CA THR A 56 0.17 8.57 -20.29
C THR A 56 -0.30 7.99 -18.96
N MET A 57 -1.61 7.82 -18.76
CA MET A 57 -2.14 7.17 -17.56
C MET A 57 -1.64 5.73 -17.43
N GLY A 58 -1.67 4.97 -18.54
CA GLY A 58 -1.09 3.63 -18.58
C GLY A 58 0.42 3.61 -18.33
N PHE A 59 1.15 4.57 -18.91
CA PHE A 59 2.58 4.76 -18.65
C PHE A 59 2.87 5.00 -17.17
N VAL A 60 2.15 5.94 -16.54
CA VAL A 60 2.32 6.26 -15.12
C VAL A 60 2.10 5.02 -14.27
N ARG A 61 0.98 4.31 -14.46
CA ARG A 61 0.70 3.04 -13.75
C ARG A 61 1.86 2.05 -13.91
N CYS A 62 2.34 1.82 -15.13
CA CYS A 62 3.43 0.88 -15.39
C CYS A 62 4.71 1.27 -14.64
N VAL A 63 5.14 2.53 -14.76
CA VAL A 63 6.37 2.98 -14.12
C VAL A 63 6.24 2.94 -12.60
N THR A 64 5.11 3.35 -12.03
CA THR A 64 4.90 3.30 -10.58
C THR A 64 4.80 1.88 -10.05
N LEU A 65 4.30 0.91 -10.84
CA LEU A 65 4.35 -0.52 -10.49
C LEU A 65 5.79 -1.05 -10.52
N VAL A 66 6.56 -0.76 -11.59
CA VAL A 66 7.96 -1.19 -11.71
C VAL A 66 8.82 -0.64 -10.58
N LEU A 67 8.53 0.58 -10.12
CA LEU A 67 9.23 1.24 -9.03
C LEU A 67 8.65 0.94 -7.64
N ASN A 68 7.62 0.10 -7.54
CA ASN A 68 6.93 -0.21 -6.29
C ASN A 68 6.45 1.04 -5.51
N LEU A 69 6.02 2.07 -6.24
CA LEU A 69 5.44 3.30 -5.70
C LEU A 69 3.90 3.23 -5.63
N TRP A 70 3.31 2.31 -6.39
CA TRP A 70 1.88 2.11 -6.52
C TRP A 70 1.57 0.63 -6.76
N GLU A 71 0.46 0.12 -6.21
CA GLU A 71 -0.16 -1.14 -6.64
C GLU A 71 -1.65 -0.92 -6.95
N ASP A 72 -2.22 -1.71 -7.86
CA ASP A 72 -3.61 -1.52 -8.29
C ASP A 72 -4.65 -1.67 -7.19
N CYS A 73 -4.43 -2.64 -6.29
CA CYS A 73 -5.30 -2.85 -5.14
C CYS A 73 -4.96 -1.92 -3.96
N THR A 74 -3.69 -1.52 -3.84
CA THR A 74 -3.17 -0.85 -2.63
C THR A 74 -2.91 0.64 -2.76
N GLY A 75 -3.00 1.17 -3.97
CA GLY A 75 -2.69 2.55 -4.23
C GLY A 75 -1.24 2.88 -3.92
N ILE A 76 -0.98 4.08 -3.37
CA ILE A 76 0.39 4.52 -3.07
C ILE A 76 1.03 3.60 -2.03
N ASN A 77 2.24 3.12 -2.34
CA ASN A 77 3.06 2.37 -1.41
C ASN A 77 3.83 3.32 -0.48
N TRP A 78 3.22 3.65 0.66
CA TRP A 78 3.83 4.51 1.67
C TRP A 78 5.02 3.88 2.39
N HIS A 79 5.18 2.56 2.35
CA HIS A 79 6.42 1.95 2.85
C HIS A 79 7.62 2.34 1.97
N THR A 80 7.41 2.43 0.65
CA THR A 80 8.45 2.86 -0.30
C THR A 80 8.74 4.37 -0.22
N ILE A 81 7.75 5.19 0.12
CA ILE A 81 7.82 6.66 -0.03
C ILE A 81 7.86 7.42 1.31
N GLY A 82 7.32 6.83 2.37
CA GLY A 82 6.90 7.51 3.59
C GLY A 82 8.02 8.00 4.49
N SER A 83 9.23 7.44 4.41
CA SER A 83 10.38 7.96 5.18
C SER A 83 10.83 9.36 4.72
N SER A 84 10.46 9.76 3.49
CA SER A 84 10.86 11.03 2.87
C SER A 84 9.79 12.11 2.94
N VAL A 85 8.59 11.79 3.45
CA VAL A 85 7.44 12.71 3.46
C VAL A 85 6.92 12.83 4.90
N ASP A 86 6.85 14.06 5.42
CA ASP A 86 6.32 14.32 6.75
C ASP A 86 4.81 14.05 6.83
N GLU A 87 4.34 13.73 8.04
CA GLU A 87 2.96 13.34 8.29
C GLU A 87 1.91 14.38 7.84
N PRO A 88 2.08 15.69 8.06
CA PRO A 88 1.16 16.70 7.52
C PRO A 88 1.05 16.62 5.99
N THR A 89 2.18 16.49 5.30
CA THR A 89 2.21 16.40 3.83
C THR A 89 1.60 15.10 3.33
N SER A 90 1.88 13.97 3.97
CA SER A 90 1.27 12.68 3.59
C SER A 90 -0.25 12.71 3.76
N ARG A 91 -0.77 13.36 4.81
CA ARG A 91 -2.21 13.57 5.01
C ARG A 91 -2.82 14.38 3.86
N GLU A 92 -2.19 15.46 3.42
CA GLU A 92 -2.70 16.30 2.33
C GLU A 92 -2.67 15.55 0.98
N VAL A 93 -1.62 14.76 0.73
CA VAL A 93 -1.57 13.85 -0.42
C VAL A 93 -2.77 12.90 -0.40
N CYS A 94 -3.04 12.26 0.74
CA CYS A 94 -4.09 11.26 0.84
C CYS A 94 -5.49 11.87 0.76
N HIS A 95 -5.70 13.05 1.33
CA HIS A 95 -6.94 13.80 1.15
C HIS A 95 -7.19 14.13 -0.33
N CYS A 96 -6.17 14.60 -1.04
CA CYS A 96 -6.25 14.82 -2.48
C CYS A 96 -6.61 13.51 -3.21
N ILE A 97 -5.92 12.41 -2.94
CA ILE A 97 -6.15 11.11 -3.59
C ILE A 97 -7.59 10.65 -3.39
N ALA A 98 -8.07 10.66 -2.14
CA ALA A 98 -9.44 10.25 -1.81
C ALA A 98 -10.47 11.07 -2.60
N SER A 99 -10.25 12.40 -2.70
CA SER A 99 -11.14 13.28 -3.48
C SER A 99 -11.15 12.98 -4.98
N GLN A 100 -10.00 12.60 -5.56
CA GLN A 100 -9.88 12.31 -6.99
C GLN A 100 -10.41 10.92 -7.32
N ILE A 101 -10.08 9.90 -6.53
CA ILE A 101 -10.50 8.52 -6.78
C ILE A 101 -12.02 8.37 -6.63
N ALA A 102 -12.66 9.14 -5.75
CA ALA A 102 -14.11 9.09 -5.55
C ALA A 102 -14.95 9.36 -6.82
N ILE A 103 -14.36 10.01 -7.84
CA ILE A 103 -15.03 10.33 -9.11
C ILE A 103 -14.50 9.52 -10.30
N ILE A 104 -13.53 8.63 -10.08
CA ILE A 104 -12.93 7.76 -11.11
C ILE A 104 -13.60 6.39 -11.03
N ASP A 105 -13.81 5.76 -12.20
CA ASP A 105 -14.29 4.37 -12.25
C ASP A 105 -13.33 3.45 -11.47
N PRO A 106 -13.81 2.67 -10.48
CA PRO A 106 -12.96 1.76 -9.71
C PRO A 106 -12.17 0.76 -10.56
N SER A 107 -12.64 0.46 -11.78
CA SER A 107 -11.94 -0.40 -12.74
C SER A 107 -10.86 0.33 -13.56
N ASP A 108 -10.85 1.67 -13.58
CA ASP A 108 -9.82 2.46 -14.28
C ASP A 108 -8.58 2.68 -13.41
N VAL A 109 -7.86 1.58 -13.17
CA VAL A 109 -6.61 1.55 -12.39
C VAL A 109 -5.51 2.46 -12.99
N CYS A 110 -5.56 2.73 -14.30
CA CYS A 110 -4.64 3.66 -14.96
C CYS A 110 -4.91 5.10 -14.53
N ALA A 111 -6.19 5.52 -14.53
CA ALA A 111 -6.59 6.84 -14.06
C ALA A 111 -6.29 6.99 -12.56
N GLN A 112 -6.59 5.97 -11.73
CA GLN A 112 -6.30 6.01 -10.30
C GLN A 112 -4.81 6.22 -10.01
N ALA A 113 -3.93 5.46 -10.67
CA ALA A 113 -2.48 5.64 -10.55
C ALA A 113 -2.04 7.05 -10.98
N TYR A 114 -2.57 7.54 -12.11
CA TYR A 114 -2.24 8.87 -12.65
C TYR A 114 -2.62 10.01 -11.70
N TYR A 115 -3.87 10.03 -11.23
CA TYR A 115 -4.35 11.08 -10.34
C TYR A 115 -3.72 11.00 -8.95
N SER A 116 -3.36 9.79 -8.50
CA SER A 116 -2.63 9.62 -7.26
C SER A 116 -1.21 10.18 -7.34
N LEU A 117 -0.50 9.89 -8.42
CA LEU A 117 0.80 10.52 -8.67
C LEU A 117 0.64 12.05 -8.74
N ARG A 118 -0.40 12.57 -9.41
CA ARG A 118 -0.64 14.02 -9.52
C ARG A 118 -0.87 14.68 -8.15
N CYS A 119 -1.66 14.06 -7.28
CA CYS A 119 -1.84 14.49 -5.89
C CYS A 119 -0.53 14.48 -5.12
N PHE A 120 0.28 13.43 -5.32
CA PHE A 120 1.61 13.36 -4.75
C PHE A 120 2.50 14.54 -5.21
N ARG A 121 2.61 14.81 -6.52
CA ARG A 121 3.46 15.91 -7.02
C ARG A 121 3.01 17.29 -6.56
N ARG A 122 1.70 17.48 -6.39
CA ARG A 122 1.12 18.77 -5.98
C ARG A 122 1.55 19.13 -4.56
N ASN A 123 1.56 18.14 -3.68
CA ASN A 123 1.81 18.35 -2.24
C ASN A 123 3.26 18.07 -1.87
N VAL A 124 4.02 17.39 -2.74
CA VAL A 124 5.43 17.09 -2.55
C VAL A 124 6.25 17.73 -3.69
N PRO A 125 6.43 19.06 -3.69
CA PRO A 125 7.04 19.79 -4.81
C PRO A 125 8.55 19.54 -4.96
N THR A 126 9.23 19.09 -3.90
CA THR A 126 10.72 19.01 -3.86
C THR A 126 11.28 17.62 -4.17
N ILE A 127 10.48 16.55 -4.08
CA ILE A 127 11.01 15.18 -3.99
C ILE A 127 11.05 14.45 -5.35
N LEU A 128 10.34 14.94 -6.38
CA LEU A 128 10.33 14.32 -7.70
C LEU A 128 11.53 14.69 -8.58
N SER A 129 12.37 15.65 -8.17
CA SER A 129 13.69 15.83 -8.79
C SER A 129 14.74 14.91 -8.18
N ASP A 130 14.71 14.66 -6.86
CA ASP A 130 15.92 14.16 -6.18
C ASP A 130 15.75 13.02 -5.16
N ALA A 131 14.54 12.67 -4.70
CA ALA A 131 14.39 11.79 -3.52
C ALA A 131 13.39 10.61 -3.64
N VAL A 132 12.47 10.56 -4.61
CA VAL A 132 11.54 9.40 -4.72
C VAL A 132 12.26 8.13 -5.21
N VAL A 133 13.44 8.26 -5.84
CA VAL A 133 14.14 7.12 -6.46
C VAL A 133 15.50 6.84 -5.79
N SER A 134 15.74 7.43 -4.61
CA SER A 134 16.94 7.20 -3.78
C SER A 134 16.78 6.01 -2.83
N ALA A 135 15.73 5.20 -2.97
CA ALA A 135 15.73 3.89 -2.36
C ALA A 135 16.72 3.01 -3.13
N ASP A 136 17.99 3.09 -2.72
CA ASP A 136 18.78 1.88 -2.62
C ASP A 136 17.87 0.82 -2.00
N TYR A 137 17.62 -0.20 -2.80
CA TYR A 137 17.02 -1.43 -2.34
C TYR A 137 17.88 -1.96 -1.20
N SER A 138 17.49 -1.64 0.03
CA SER A 138 17.93 -2.24 1.27
C SER A 138 16.81 -2.05 2.26
N ILE A 139 16.19 -3.17 2.61
CA ILE A 139 15.21 -3.24 3.69
C ILE A 139 15.97 -2.94 4.98
N GLU A 140 15.88 -1.70 5.46
CA GLU A 140 15.92 -1.44 6.89
C GLU A 140 14.74 -0.53 7.24
N ALA A 141 13.64 -1.20 7.57
CA ALA A 141 12.52 -0.57 8.25
C ALA A 141 13.03 0.06 9.56
N PRO A 142 12.48 1.20 10.01
CA PRO A 142 12.63 1.60 11.40
C PRO A 142 12.09 0.44 12.23
N THR A 143 12.97 -0.25 12.95
CA THR A 143 12.60 -1.30 13.89
C THR A 143 12.09 -0.66 15.18
N PRO A 144 10.81 -0.83 15.53
CA PRO A 144 10.44 -1.12 16.88
C PRO A 144 10.36 -2.64 16.98
N ASN A 145 11.48 -3.34 17.26
CA ASN A 145 11.58 -4.76 17.63
C ASN A 145 10.33 -5.63 17.36
N THR A 146 9.89 -5.71 16.10
CA THR A 146 8.73 -6.50 15.69
C THR A 146 9.17 -7.30 14.49
N THR A 147 9.20 -8.61 14.67
CA THR A 147 9.58 -9.62 13.66
C THR A 147 8.55 -9.75 12.53
N PHE A 148 7.66 -8.79 12.36
CA PHE A 148 6.52 -8.85 11.47
C PHE A 148 6.85 -8.27 10.09
N VAL A 149 6.69 -9.09 9.05
CA VAL A 149 6.88 -8.68 7.65
C VAL A 149 5.51 -8.62 6.98
N PRO A 150 5.05 -7.43 6.51
CA PRO A 150 3.79 -7.32 5.79
C PRO A 150 3.76 -8.22 4.55
N LEU A 151 2.65 -8.89 4.36
CA LEU A 151 2.40 -9.74 3.20
C LEU A 151 1.84 -8.92 2.05
N THR A 152 2.17 -9.30 0.83
CA THR A 152 1.53 -8.78 -0.39
C THR A 152 0.08 -9.27 -0.47
N PRO A 153 -0.81 -8.57 -1.21
CA PRO A 153 -2.19 -9.02 -1.40
C PRO A 153 -2.30 -10.45 -1.94
N VAL A 154 -1.39 -10.86 -2.83
CA VAL A 154 -1.35 -12.21 -3.39
C VAL A 154 -0.98 -13.24 -2.32
N GLN A 155 -0.05 -12.92 -1.42
CA GLN A 155 0.29 -13.79 -0.30
C GLN A 155 -0.88 -13.92 0.68
N ILE A 156 -1.58 -12.82 0.99
CA ILE A 156 -2.79 -12.85 1.84
C ILE A 156 -3.89 -13.70 1.18
N ALA A 157 -4.16 -13.49 -0.12
CA ALA A 157 -5.14 -14.28 -0.85
C ALA A 157 -4.78 -15.76 -0.86
N LYS A 158 -3.49 -16.10 -1.02
CA LYS A 158 -3.00 -17.47 -0.93
C LYS A 158 -3.26 -18.08 0.45
N GLU A 159 -2.92 -17.38 1.53
CA GLU A 159 -3.19 -17.86 2.89
C GLU A 159 -4.70 -18.04 3.12
N PHE A 160 -5.51 -17.08 2.67
CA PHE A 160 -6.97 -17.18 2.78
C PHE A 160 -7.54 -18.37 1.99
N THR A 161 -7.09 -18.62 0.76
CA THR A 161 -7.51 -19.81 -0.01
C THR A 161 -7.07 -21.12 0.64
N THR A 162 -5.91 -21.13 1.29
CA THR A 162 -5.43 -22.30 2.05
C THR A 162 -6.33 -22.56 3.26
N CYS A 163 -6.64 -21.52 4.02
CA CYS A 163 -7.54 -21.59 5.17
C CYS A 163 -8.97 -21.95 4.78
N LEU A 164 -9.48 -21.50 3.63
CA LEU A 164 -10.77 -21.93 3.11
C LEU A 164 -10.82 -23.45 2.92
N ALA A 165 -9.78 -24.04 2.32
CA ALA A 165 -9.69 -25.49 2.12
C ALA A 165 -9.60 -26.25 3.46
N GLU A 166 -8.77 -25.78 4.39
CA GLU A 166 -8.61 -26.40 5.72
C GLU A 166 -9.88 -26.35 6.57
N CYS A 167 -10.67 -25.29 6.41
CA CYS A 167 -11.95 -25.11 7.07
C CYS A 167 -13.13 -25.76 6.33
N GLY A 168 -12.88 -26.52 5.25
CA GLY A 168 -13.91 -27.28 4.53
C GLY A 168 -14.78 -26.47 3.56
N VAL A 169 -14.35 -25.27 3.14
CA VAL A 169 -15.07 -24.46 2.15
C VAL A 169 -14.75 -24.94 0.74
N ALA A 170 -15.70 -25.63 0.12
CA ALA A 170 -15.53 -26.20 -1.23
C ALA A 170 -15.52 -25.15 -2.35
N ALA A 171 -16.23 -24.03 -2.18
CA ALA A 171 -16.27 -22.94 -3.15
C ALA A 171 -16.54 -21.60 -2.45
N PHE A 172 -15.64 -20.64 -2.61
CA PHE A 172 -15.80 -19.27 -2.10
C PHE A 172 -15.83 -18.28 -3.26
N LYS A 173 -16.79 -17.37 -3.26
CA LYS A 173 -16.96 -16.35 -4.30
C LYS A 173 -16.51 -15.00 -3.75
N PHE A 174 -15.25 -14.65 -4.01
CA PHE A 174 -14.62 -13.38 -3.59
C PHE A 174 -15.36 -12.11 -4.05
N CYS A 175 -16.24 -12.22 -5.07
CA CYS A 175 -16.91 -11.09 -5.70
C CYS A 175 -18.44 -11.29 -5.80
N SER A 176 -19.06 -12.00 -4.84
CA SER A 176 -20.54 -12.02 -4.81
C SER A 176 -21.09 -10.63 -4.50
N ARG A 177 -22.25 -10.27 -5.07
CA ARG A 177 -22.99 -9.05 -4.70
C ARG A 177 -23.65 -9.16 -3.31
N ASP A 178 -23.76 -10.38 -2.79
CA ASP A 178 -24.21 -10.66 -1.43
C ASP A 178 -23.07 -10.44 -0.41
N ASP A 179 -23.34 -10.66 0.88
CA ASP A 179 -22.31 -10.61 1.95
C ASP A 179 -21.06 -11.42 1.54
N PRO A 180 -19.89 -10.77 1.36
CA PRO A 180 -18.68 -11.44 0.90
C PRO A 180 -18.19 -12.48 1.90
N PHE A 181 -18.59 -12.38 3.18
CA PHE A 181 -18.18 -13.30 4.23
C PHE A 181 -19.42 -13.81 4.99
N PRO A 182 -20.21 -14.74 4.42
CA PRO A 182 -21.44 -15.19 5.06
C PRO A 182 -21.18 -15.84 6.41
N ASN A 183 -22.10 -15.64 7.37
CA ASN A 183 -21.97 -16.09 8.76
C ASN A 183 -22.10 -17.61 8.93
N THR A 184 -21.11 -18.35 8.46
CA THR A 184 -21.05 -19.82 8.49
C THR A 184 -19.84 -20.27 9.31
N PRO A 185 -19.92 -21.40 10.04
CA PRO A 185 -18.80 -21.93 10.82
C PRO A 185 -17.50 -22.04 10.02
N GLU A 186 -17.59 -22.43 8.75
CA GLU A 186 -16.47 -22.64 7.85
C GLU A 186 -15.81 -21.30 7.48
N ILE A 187 -16.58 -20.24 7.22
CA ILE A 187 -16.04 -18.91 6.97
C ILE A 187 -15.45 -18.28 8.24
N ARG A 188 -16.10 -18.45 9.40
CA ARG A 188 -15.54 -18.01 10.69
C ARG A 188 -14.19 -18.67 10.96
N CYS A 189 -14.09 -19.98 10.67
CA CYS A 189 -12.84 -20.72 10.72
C CYS A 189 -11.80 -20.14 9.74
N ALA A 190 -12.16 -19.93 8.47
CA ALA A 190 -11.20 -19.47 7.46
C ALA A 190 -10.65 -18.07 7.76
N LEU A 191 -11.51 -17.15 8.21
CA LEU A 191 -11.12 -15.80 8.62
C LEU A 191 -10.15 -15.83 9.80
N TYR A 192 -10.45 -16.66 10.81
CA TYR A 192 -9.59 -16.82 11.98
C TYR A 192 -8.24 -17.45 11.61
N CYS A 193 -8.25 -18.55 10.85
CA CYS A 193 -7.04 -19.20 10.35
C CYS A 193 -6.16 -18.21 9.58
N THR A 194 -6.76 -17.39 8.72
CA THR A 194 -6.03 -16.40 7.92
C THR A 194 -5.40 -15.34 8.82
N ALA A 195 -6.17 -14.75 9.74
CA ALA A 195 -5.67 -13.71 10.64
C ALA A 195 -4.49 -14.19 11.50
N VAL A 196 -4.51 -15.45 11.94
CA VAL A 196 -3.40 -16.07 12.68
C VAL A 196 -2.20 -16.32 11.76
N ARG A 197 -2.39 -16.92 10.59
CA ARG A 197 -1.29 -17.25 9.66
C ARG A 197 -0.60 -16.03 9.09
N THR A 198 -1.34 -14.97 8.80
CA THR A 198 -0.77 -13.70 8.34
C THR A 198 -0.19 -12.88 9.49
N GLY A 199 -0.20 -13.40 10.73
CA GLY A 199 0.47 -12.78 11.89
C GLY A 199 -0.18 -11.48 12.39
N VAL A 200 -1.44 -11.21 12.04
CA VAL A 200 -2.18 -10.00 12.48
C VAL A 200 -3.11 -10.26 13.66
N TYR A 201 -3.21 -11.51 14.10
CA TYR A 201 -3.98 -11.97 15.25
C TYR A 201 -3.25 -13.10 15.98
N SER A 202 -3.38 -13.15 17.31
CA SER A 202 -2.86 -14.26 18.13
C SER A 202 -3.94 -14.83 19.05
N GLU A 203 -3.79 -16.10 19.44
CA GLU A 203 -4.74 -16.76 20.33
C GLU A 203 -4.77 -16.15 21.74
N GLN A 204 -3.60 -15.75 22.26
CA GLN A 204 -3.48 -15.22 23.62
C GLN A 204 -3.70 -13.70 23.69
N GLY A 205 -3.38 -12.97 22.62
CA GLY A 205 -3.36 -11.50 22.60
C GLY A 205 -4.43 -10.84 21.73
N GLY A 206 -5.18 -11.61 20.95
CA GLY A 206 -6.18 -11.08 20.03
C GLY A 206 -5.55 -10.31 18.86
N ALA A 207 -6.18 -9.19 18.48
CA ALA A 207 -5.71 -8.35 17.37
C ALA A 207 -4.35 -7.71 17.65
N LEU A 208 -3.37 -7.96 16.77
CA LEU A 208 -2.02 -7.41 16.90
C LEU A 208 -1.94 -6.05 16.20
N LEU A 209 -2.26 -4.97 16.92
CA LEU A 209 -2.41 -3.63 16.35
C LEU A 209 -1.19 -3.10 15.59
N ASN A 210 0.03 -3.40 16.07
CA ASN A 210 1.26 -2.99 15.37
C ASN A 210 1.40 -3.72 14.02
N ASN A 211 1.07 -5.01 13.98
CA ASN A 211 1.14 -5.82 12.76
C ASN A 211 0.02 -5.42 11.80
N LEU A 212 -1.17 -5.15 12.32
CA LEU A 212 -2.29 -4.60 11.56
C LEU A 212 -1.96 -3.25 10.94
N TYR A 213 -1.32 -2.35 11.70
CA TYR A 213 -0.84 -1.07 11.18
C TYR A 213 0.14 -1.30 10.03
N ALA A 214 1.17 -2.13 10.24
CA ALA A 214 2.16 -2.43 9.21
C ALA A 214 1.54 -3.09 7.97
N GLN A 215 0.49 -3.90 8.13
CA GLN A 215 -0.16 -4.64 7.06
C GLN A 215 -1.21 -3.82 6.28
N LEU A 216 -1.96 -2.94 6.96
CA LEU A 216 -3.18 -2.32 6.43
C LEU A 216 -3.15 -0.79 6.44
N ALA A 217 -2.34 -0.16 7.29
CA ALA A 217 -2.37 1.29 7.40
C ALA A 217 -1.92 1.91 6.08
N ARG A 218 -2.80 2.73 5.52
CA ARG A 218 -2.48 3.63 4.42
C ARG A 218 -2.71 5.03 4.92
N CYS A 219 -1.75 5.92 4.70
CA CYS A 219 -1.96 7.35 4.95
C CYS A 219 -2.37 7.72 6.38
N GLU A 220 -2.08 6.89 7.37
CA GLU A 220 -2.53 7.07 8.75
C GLU A 220 -1.32 6.94 9.68
N THR A 221 -1.30 7.69 10.78
CA THR A 221 -0.26 7.51 11.81
C THR A 221 -0.52 6.26 12.64
N PRO A 222 0.52 5.70 13.28
CA PRO A 222 0.36 4.61 14.24
C PRO A 222 -0.67 4.95 15.32
N ASP A 223 -0.65 6.20 15.82
CA ASP A 223 -1.54 6.63 16.89
C ASP A 223 -3.00 6.78 16.43
N SER A 224 -3.24 7.36 15.25
CA SER A 224 -4.59 7.45 14.67
C SER A 224 -5.17 6.07 14.38
N PHE A 225 -4.37 5.20 13.75
CA PHE A 225 -4.78 3.84 13.42
C PHE A 225 -5.12 3.05 14.69
N ARG A 226 -4.22 3.10 15.68
CA ARG A 226 -4.42 2.46 16.99
C ARG A 226 -5.69 2.97 17.65
N PHE A 227 -5.84 4.28 17.78
CA PHE A 227 -7.01 4.90 18.41
C PHE A 227 -8.32 4.45 17.77
N ARG A 228 -8.38 4.48 16.44
CA ARG A 228 -9.56 4.08 15.67
C ARG A 228 -9.87 2.59 15.80
N MET A 229 -8.85 1.73 15.73
CA MET A 229 -9.01 0.28 15.90
C MET A 229 -9.45 -0.08 17.32
N GLU A 230 -8.81 0.48 18.35
CA GLU A 230 -9.16 0.27 19.75
C GLU A 230 -10.60 0.71 20.02
N LEU A 231 -11.00 1.90 19.53
CA LEU A 231 -12.37 2.37 19.67
C LEU A 231 -13.38 1.42 19.02
N CYS A 232 -13.07 0.88 17.84
CA CYS A 232 -13.94 -0.09 17.18
C CYS A 232 -14.02 -1.41 17.94
N PHE A 233 -12.88 -1.95 18.38
CA PHE A 233 -12.83 -3.20 19.14
C PHE A 233 -13.54 -3.06 20.50
N GLN A 234 -13.36 -1.96 21.22
CA GLN A 234 -14.06 -1.70 22.48
C GLN A 234 -15.58 -1.70 22.31
N ARG A 235 -16.09 -1.09 21.24
CA ARG A 235 -17.54 -1.06 20.94
C ARG A 235 -18.12 -2.43 20.58
N ARG A 236 -17.26 -3.38 20.20
CA ARG A 236 -17.64 -4.73 19.73
C ARG A 236 -17.06 -5.83 20.62
N VAL A 237 -16.76 -5.51 21.88
CA VAL A 237 -16.23 -6.48 22.84
C VAL A 237 -17.14 -7.69 22.94
N GLN A 238 -16.53 -8.87 22.90
CA GLN A 238 -17.26 -10.13 23.01
C GLN A 238 -17.28 -10.63 24.45
N PRO A 239 -18.33 -11.36 24.86
CA PRO A 239 -18.38 -11.96 26.20
C PRO A 239 -17.16 -12.83 26.50
N PRO A 240 -16.68 -12.88 27.76
CA PRO A 240 -15.64 -13.81 28.16
C PRO A 240 -16.01 -15.25 27.81
N GLY A 241 -15.05 -16.02 27.27
CA GLY A 241 -15.27 -17.41 26.84
C GLY A 241 -15.85 -17.58 25.44
N THR A 242 -16.10 -16.48 24.71
CA THR A 242 -16.44 -16.54 23.28
C THR A 242 -15.29 -17.18 22.50
N CYS A 243 -15.60 -18.11 21.59
CA CYS A 243 -14.56 -18.79 20.83
C CYS A 243 -13.84 -17.81 19.87
N PRO A 244 -12.54 -18.00 19.61
CA PRO A 244 -11.75 -17.06 18.79
C PRO A 244 -12.33 -16.81 17.38
N GLN A 245 -12.92 -17.82 16.76
CA GLN A 245 -13.55 -17.71 15.44
C GLN A 245 -14.76 -16.76 15.46
N GLU A 246 -15.54 -16.79 16.53
CA GLU A 246 -16.68 -15.89 16.72
C GLU A 246 -16.21 -14.47 17.05
N VAL A 247 -15.13 -14.32 17.82
CA VAL A 247 -14.47 -13.02 18.04
C VAL A 247 -14.00 -12.41 16.72
N ILE A 248 -13.35 -13.20 15.86
CA ILE A 248 -12.94 -12.73 14.54
C ILE A 248 -14.15 -12.27 13.73
N TYR A 249 -15.22 -13.05 13.70
CA TYR A 249 -16.38 -12.73 12.87
C TYR A 249 -17.19 -11.53 13.39
N GLN A 250 -17.44 -11.45 14.70
CA GLN A 250 -18.35 -10.45 15.28
C GLN A 250 -17.66 -9.13 15.66
N GLN A 251 -16.35 -9.16 15.93
CA GLN A 251 -15.57 -7.99 16.34
C GLN A 251 -14.54 -7.59 15.30
N TYR A 252 -13.65 -8.50 14.91
CA TYR A 252 -12.49 -8.20 14.10
C TYR A 252 -12.86 -7.82 12.66
N LEU A 253 -13.64 -8.68 12.00
CA LEU A 253 -14.07 -8.51 10.61
C LEU A 253 -14.81 -7.19 10.43
N PRO A 254 -15.84 -6.81 11.21
CA PRO A 254 -16.53 -5.53 11.00
C PRO A 254 -15.66 -4.29 11.16
N CYS A 255 -14.62 -4.36 12.00
CA CYS A 255 -13.69 -3.24 12.20
C CYS A 255 -12.69 -3.08 11.05
N LEU A 256 -12.36 -4.19 10.38
CA LEU A 256 -11.33 -4.22 9.33
C LEU A 256 -11.89 -4.42 7.92
N LEU A 257 -13.15 -4.83 7.78
CA LEU A 257 -13.82 -5.03 6.50
C LEU A 257 -13.81 -3.75 5.65
N PRO A 258 -14.04 -2.54 6.18
CA PRO A 258 -13.86 -1.32 5.40
C PRO A 258 -12.43 -1.10 4.92
N GLU A 259 -11.44 -1.62 5.63
CA GLU A 259 -10.04 -1.61 5.17
C GLU A 259 -9.86 -2.62 4.05
N TYR A 260 -10.24 -3.88 4.24
CA TYR A 260 -10.10 -4.96 3.26
C TYR A 260 -10.92 -4.75 1.97
N LEU A 261 -12.12 -4.17 2.06
CA LEU A 261 -12.94 -3.85 0.88
C LEU A 261 -12.34 -2.73 0.02
N ARG A 262 -11.38 -1.95 0.52
CA ARG A 262 -10.61 -1.02 -0.32
C ARG A 262 -9.59 -1.73 -1.22
N PHE A 263 -9.43 -3.05 -1.07
CA PHE A 263 -8.52 -3.90 -1.85
C PHE A 263 -9.25 -4.84 -2.82
N LEU A 264 -10.58 -4.96 -2.71
CA LEU A 264 -11.45 -5.79 -3.56
C LEU A 264 -12.25 -4.93 -4.53
#